data_AF-A0A8J5R5P1-F1
#
_entry.id   AF-A0A8J5R5P1-F1
#
_cell.length_a   1.000
_cell.length_b   1.000
_cell.length_c   1.000
_cell.angle_alpha   90.00
_cell.angle_beta   90.00
_cell.angle_gamma   90.00
#
_symmetry.space_group_name_H-M   'P 1'
#
loop_
_entity.id
_entity.type
_entity.pdbx_description
1 polymer ?
#
loop_
_entity_poly.entity_id
_entity_poly.type
_entity_poly.pdbx_seq_one_letter_code
_entity_poly.pdbx_strand_id
1 'polypeptide(L)'
;MSLQMSLVFCTMVGQMIILFILVLPLPQMIRQKIVDLTFVIQRSQNFKVLVVFSIVLMGLQFMDCINRLHRYSGRSDDPLLQSGNLIKHSMTLNYDQLASKFYAQRNLYLSGAILYLQMAIATVITIVRKLVQKEAEYRKLVLNSASTEEDDKEITELKHLIEVKQLDIDTLKKQIKGLQSAYDSLSPEPNTTNKKSD
;
A
#
# COMPACT_ATOMS: atom_id res chain seq x y z
N MET A 1 -35.87 19.74 7.24
CA MET A 1 -34.89 18.93 8.00
C MET A 1 -34.11 19.86 8.90
N SER A 2 -33.75 19.48 10.13
CA SER A 2 -32.88 20.31 10.97
C SER A 2 -31.50 20.48 10.31
N LEU A 3 -30.82 21.60 10.55
CA LEU A 3 -29.47 21.86 10.03
C LEU A 3 -28.50 20.71 10.33
N GLN A 4 -28.63 20.11 11.53
CA GLN A 4 -27.86 18.95 11.95
C GLN A 4 -28.00 17.76 10.99
N MET A 5 -29.23 17.44 10.55
CA MET A 5 -29.47 16.32 9.62
C MET A 5 -28.93 16.60 8.22
N SER A 6 -28.96 17.86 7.79
CA SER A 6 -28.38 18.26 6.50
C SER A 6 -26.86 18.13 6.52
N LEU A 7 -26.20 18.48 7.62
CA LEU A 7 -24.76 18.36 7.78
C LEU A 7 -24.34 16.88 7.77
N VAL A 8 -25.01 16.03 8.56
CA VAL A 8 -24.77 14.58 8.61
C VAL A 8 -24.93 13.96 7.22
N PHE A 9 -25.99 14.34 6.49
CA PHE A 9 -26.21 13.87 5.13
C PHE A 9 -25.09 14.32 4.17
N CYS A 10 -24.68 15.58 4.22
CA CYS A 10 -23.59 16.09 3.38
C CYS A 10 -22.27 15.35 3.66
N THR A 11 -21.95 15.09 4.93
CA THR A 11 -20.78 14.29 5.31
C THR A 11 -20.84 12.88 4.71
N MET A 12 -22.00 12.22 4.76
CA MET A 12 -22.17 10.90 4.17
C MET A 12 -21.97 10.91 2.65
N VAL A 13 -22.58 11.87 1.95
CA VAL A 13 -22.43 12.01 0.48
C VAL A 13 -20.97 12.29 0.12
N GLY A 14 -20.29 13.15 0.87
CA GLY A 14 -18.85 13.41 0.68
C GLY A 14 -18.01 12.13 0.84
N GLN A 15 -18.26 11.34 1.88
CA GLN A 15 -17.57 10.06 2.09
C GLN A 15 -17.85 9.06 0.95
N MET A 16 -19.08 8.97 0.47
CA MET A 16 -19.46 8.13 -0.69
C MET A 16 -18.66 8.49 -1.94
N ILE A 17 -18.57 9.78 -2.27
CA ILE A 17 -17.83 10.26 -3.44
C ILE A 17 -16.33 9.95 -3.30
N ILE A 18 -15.76 10.22 -2.11
CA ILE A 18 -14.34 9.94 -1.83
C ILE A 18 -14.05 8.45 -1.99
N LEU A 19 -14.89 7.58 -1.40
CA LEU A 19 -14.72 6.14 -1.48
C LEU A 19 -14.89 5.64 -2.91
N PHE A 20 -15.86 6.15 -3.66
CA PHE A 20 -16.06 5.80 -5.06
C PHE A 20 -14.82 6.14 -5.91
N ILE A 21 -14.28 7.34 -5.76
CA ILE A 21 -13.04 7.76 -6.45
C ILE A 21 -11.88 6.86 -6.06
N LEU A 22 -11.80 6.43 -4.80
CA LEU A 22 -10.67 5.63 -4.31
C LEU A 22 -10.74 4.16 -4.73
N VAL A 23 -11.93 3.61 -4.90
CA VAL A 23 -12.18 2.21 -5.31
C VAL A 23 -12.02 2.03 -6.82
N LEU A 24 -12.30 3.06 -7.61
CA LEU A 24 -12.22 3.00 -9.07
C LEU A 24 -10.80 2.60 -9.50
N PRO A 25 -10.63 1.76 -10.55
CA PRO A 25 -9.32 1.38 -11.04
C PRO A 25 -8.64 2.55 -11.76
N LEU A 26 -8.15 3.53 -11.00
CA LEU A 26 -7.48 4.69 -11.57
C LEU A 26 -6.08 4.33 -12.09
N PRO A 27 -5.64 4.98 -13.18
CA PRO A 27 -4.28 4.84 -13.67
C PRO A 27 -3.28 5.32 -12.62
N GLN A 28 -2.10 4.71 -12.66
CA GLN A 28 -1.19 4.73 -11.52
C GLN A 28 -0.63 6.11 -11.17
N MET A 29 -0.47 6.99 -12.16
CA MET A 29 -0.04 8.38 -11.91
C MET A 29 -1.03 9.12 -11.01
N ILE A 30 -2.33 8.83 -11.14
CA ILE A 30 -3.36 9.46 -10.31
C ILE A 30 -3.38 8.83 -8.92
N ARG A 31 -3.18 7.51 -8.81
CA ARG A 31 -3.07 6.82 -7.51
C ARG A 31 -1.91 7.35 -6.67
N GLN A 32 -0.76 7.59 -7.29
CA GLN A 32 0.40 8.21 -6.61
C GLN A 32 0.03 9.60 -6.07
N LYS A 33 -0.55 10.46 -6.91
CA LYS A 33 -1.00 11.80 -6.49
C LYS A 33 -2.04 11.75 -5.36
N ILE A 34 -2.99 10.81 -5.41
CA ILE A 34 -3.99 10.64 -4.34
C ILE A 34 -3.33 10.20 -3.03
N VAL A 35 -2.36 9.28 -3.10
CA VAL A 35 -1.60 8.84 -1.92
C VAL A 35 -0.76 9.97 -1.34
N ASP A 36 -0.09 10.75 -2.19
CA ASP A 36 0.73 11.88 -1.78
C ASP A 36 -0.12 12.99 -1.16
N LEU A 37 -1.26 13.33 -1.78
CA LEU A 37 -2.23 14.28 -1.24
C LEU A 37 -2.77 13.79 0.12
N THR A 38 -3.13 12.51 0.21
CA THR A 38 -3.59 11.89 1.45
C THR A 38 -2.52 11.95 2.53
N PHE A 39 -1.25 11.75 2.18
CA PHE A 39 -0.12 11.85 3.10
C PHE A 39 0.09 13.29 3.58
N VAL A 40 0.05 14.28 2.69
CA VAL A 40 0.16 15.70 3.05
C VAL A 40 -0.98 16.11 3.99
N ILE A 41 -2.20 15.68 3.69
CA ILE A 41 -3.38 15.95 4.52
C ILE A 41 -3.24 15.27 5.90
N GLN A 42 -2.86 13.99 5.94
CA GLN A 42 -2.67 13.22 7.18
C GLN A 42 -1.46 13.67 8.01
N ARG A 43 -0.46 14.31 7.38
CA ARG A 43 0.71 14.88 8.07
C ARG A 43 0.30 16.03 9.00
N SER A 44 -0.77 16.74 8.67
CA SER A 44 -1.25 17.85 9.49
C SER A 44 -1.91 17.33 10.78
N GLN A 45 -1.40 17.77 11.93
CA GLN A 45 -1.93 17.36 13.23
C GLN A 45 -3.39 17.81 13.40
N ASN A 46 -3.74 18.99 12.87
CA ASN A 46 -5.09 19.53 12.88
C ASN A 46 -6.09 18.60 12.19
N PHE A 47 -5.73 18.01 11.05
CA PHE A 47 -6.61 17.10 10.32
C PHE A 47 -6.80 15.79 11.08
N LYS A 48 -5.74 15.23 11.67
CA LYS A 48 -5.84 14.01 12.48
C LYS A 48 -6.77 14.21 13.68
N VAL A 49 -6.65 15.33 14.37
CA VAL A 49 -7.53 15.70 15.49
C VAL A 49 -8.98 15.85 15.00
N LEU A 50 -9.21 16.54 13.88
CA LEU A 50 -10.53 16.72 13.31
C LEU A 50 -11.20 15.39 12.93
N VAL A 51 -10.46 14.47 12.31
CA VAL A 51 -10.98 13.14 11.95
C VAL A 51 -11.34 12.32 13.19
N VAL A 52 -10.46 12.28 14.20
CA VAL A 52 -10.74 11.57 15.46
C VAL A 52 -11.93 12.18 16.18
N PHE A 53 -11.98 13.51 16.27
CA PHE A 53 -13.11 14.23 16.85
C PHE A 53 -14.42 13.93 16.13
N SER A 54 -14.41 13.92 14.79
CA SER A 54 -15.59 13.57 13.97
C SER A 54 -16.03 12.13 14.20
N ILE A 55 -15.10 11.18 14.34
CA ILE A 55 -15.41 9.78 14.64
C ILE A 55 -16.06 9.65 16.01
N VAL A 56 -15.50 10.30 17.04
CA VAL A 56 -16.04 10.27 18.40
C VAL A 56 -17.44 10.90 18.44
N LEU A 57 -17.64 12.05 17.78
CA LEU A 57 -18.93 12.72 17.72
C LEU A 57 -19.99 11.85 17.03
N MET A 58 -19.67 11.27 15.87
CA MET A 58 -20.58 10.36 15.17
C MET A 58 -20.83 9.07 15.97
N GLY A 59 -19.83 8.57 16.69
CA GLY A 59 -19.95 7.43 17.60
C GLY A 59 -20.90 7.70 18.78
N LEU A 60 -20.79 8.89 19.39
CA LEU A 60 -21.73 9.33 20.44
C LEU A 60 -23.15 9.47 19.89
N GLN A 61 -23.32 10.06 18.70
CA GLN A 61 -24.62 10.19 18.05
C GLN A 61 -25.22 8.80 17.72
N PHE A 62 -24.38 7.85 17.28
CA PHE A 62 -24.80 6.47 17.03
C PHE A 62 -25.26 5.79 18.33
N MET A 63 -24.49 5.92 19.41
CA MET A 63 -24.84 5.36 20.72
C MET A 63 -26.12 5.99 21.31
N ASP A 64 -26.29 7.31 21.17
CA ASP A 64 -27.52 8.00 21.58
C ASP A 64 -28.75 7.46 20.83
N CYS A 65 -28.62 7.22 19.52
CA CYS A 65 -29.68 6.62 18.71
C CYS A 65 -30.01 5.20 19.15
N ILE A 66 -29.01 4.37 19.51
CA ILE A 66 -29.22 3.01 20.06
C ILE A 66 -29.97 3.08 21.38
N ASN A 67 -29.49 3.90 22.32
CA ASN A 67 -30.11 4.05 23.64
C ASN A 67 -31.56 4.52 23.53
N ARG A 68 -31.82 5.47 22.63
CA ARG A 68 -33.16 5.97 22.34
C ARG A 68 -34.05 4.90 21.73
N LEU A 69 -33.54 4.10 20.79
CA LEU A 69 -34.31 3.01 20.17
C LEU A 69 -34.62 1.88 21.18
N HIS A 70 -33.65 1.50 22.02
CA HIS A 70 -33.82 0.49 23.06
C HIS A 70 -34.92 0.88 24.07
N ARG A 71 -35.00 2.17 24.43
CA ARG A 71 -36.05 2.72 25.30
C ARG A 71 -37.46 2.62 24.68
N TYR A 72 -37.57 2.63 23.36
CA TYR A 72 -38.85 2.44 22.64
C TYR A 72 -39.17 0.95 22.43
N SER A 73 -38.18 0.09 22.19
CA SER A 73 -38.38 -1.37 22.05
C SER A 73 -38.82 -2.02 23.36
N GLY A 74 -38.18 -1.69 24.49
CA GLY A 74 -38.58 -2.22 25.81
C GLY A 74 -39.96 -1.75 26.32
N ARG A 75 -40.60 -0.80 25.63
CA ARG A 75 -41.99 -0.37 25.88
C ARG A 75 -42.99 -1.00 24.91
N SER A 76 -42.53 -1.67 23.84
CA SER A 76 -43.38 -2.19 22.76
C SER A 76 -43.47 -3.72 22.74
N ASP A 77 -42.48 -4.43 23.30
CA ASP A 77 -42.29 -5.87 23.02
C ASP A 77 -42.55 -6.82 24.21
N ASP A 78 -43.13 -6.36 25.33
CA ASP A 78 -43.44 -7.24 26.46
C ASP A 78 -44.96 -7.30 26.77
N PRO A 79 -45.69 -8.27 26.18
CA PRO A 79 -47.07 -8.58 26.55
C PRO A 79 -47.18 -9.33 27.90
N LEU A 80 -46.07 -9.83 28.46
CA LEU A 80 -46.06 -10.80 29.56
C LEU A 80 -45.79 -10.17 30.94
N LEU A 81 -45.16 -9.00 30.99
CA LEU A 81 -45.03 -8.20 32.22
C LEU A 81 -46.24 -7.29 32.52
N GLN A 82 -47.36 -7.49 31.82
CA GLN A 82 -48.62 -6.77 32.02
C GLN A 82 -49.63 -7.57 32.87
N SER A 83 -49.17 -8.44 33.78
CA SER A 83 -50.08 -9.23 34.65
C SER A 83 -50.13 -8.77 36.11
N GLY A 84 -49.52 -7.63 36.45
CA GLY A 84 -49.47 -7.15 37.84
C GLY A 84 -49.80 -5.67 37.97
N ASN A 85 -51.03 -5.38 38.42
CA ASN A 85 -51.54 -4.08 38.86
C ASN A 85 -51.99 -3.04 37.82
N LEU A 86 -53.31 -3.05 37.57
CA LEU A 86 -54.19 -1.89 37.75
C LEU A 86 -53.68 -0.55 37.17
N ILE A 87 -53.89 -0.34 35.88
CA ILE A 87 -54.74 0.73 35.32
C ILE A 87 -54.71 0.60 33.79
N LYS A 88 -55.91 0.47 33.22
CA LYS A 88 -56.19 0.51 31.79
C LYS A 88 -55.63 1.79 31.16
N HIS A 89 -54.52 1.66 30.43
CA HIS A 89 -54.41 2.36 29.15
C HIS A 89 -53.75 1.39 28.18
N SER A 90 -54.56 0.82 27.30
CA SER A 90 -54.13 0.28 26.02
C SER A 90 -53.47 1.42 25.24
N MET A 91 -52.24 1.80 25.60
CA MET A 91 -51.50 2.82 24.88
C MET A 91 -50.86 2.13 23.69
N THR A 92 -51.66 1.94 22.63
CA THR A 92 -51.12 2.07 21.27
C THR A 92 -50.14 3.24 21.31
N LEU A 93 -48.86 3.02 20.99
CA LEU A 93 -47.86 4.10 20.96
C LEU A 93 -48.50 5.33 20.33
N ASN A 94 -48.53 6.45 21.06
CA ASN A 94 -49.10 7.68 20.54
C ASN A 94 -48.43 7.99 19.18
N TYR A 95 -49.16 8.55 18.22
CA TYR A 95 -48.62 8.85 16.88
C TYR A 95 -47.27 9.59 16.95
N ASP A 96 -47.09 10.48 17.93
CA ASP A 96 -45.82 11.18 18.21
C ASP A 96 -44.67 10.28 18.69
N GLN A 97 -44.97 9.25 19.49
CA GLN A 97 -43.99 8.27 19.95
C GLN A 97 -43.57 7.34 18.80
N LEU A 98 -44.51 6.96 17.95
CA LEU A 98 -44.24 6.18 16.75
C LEU A 98 -43.37 6.98 15.76
N ALA A 99 -43.72 8.25 15.52
CA ALA A 99 -42.90 9.16 14.72
C ALA A 99 -41.48 9.31 15.29
N SER A 100 -41.36 9.50 16.60
CA SER A 100 -40.06 9.59 17.29
C SER A 100 -39.21 8.32 17.14
N LYS A 101 -39.83 7.14 17.14
CA LYS A 101 -39.15 5.85 16.88
C LYS A 101 -38.60 5.81 15.44
N PHE A 102 -39.40 6.18 14.45
CA PHE A 102 -38.95 6.23 13.05
C PHE A 102 -37.82 7.23 12.83
N TYR A 103 -37.87 8.39 13.49
CA TYR A 103 -36.77 9.36 13.43
C TYR A 103 -35.49 8.80 14.04
N ALA A 104 -35.56 8.18 15.22
CA ALA A 104 -34.39 7.56 15.85
C ALA A 104 -33.79 6.44 14.97
N GLN A 105 -34.64 5.60 14.38
CA GLN A 105 -34.23 4.52 13.49
C GLN A 105 -33.54 5.04 12.22
N ARG A 106 -34.09 6.05 11.54
CA ARG A 106 -33.45 6.67 10.37
C ARG A 106 -32.09 7.27 10.71
N ASN A 107 -32.02 7.99 11.83
CA ASN A 107 -30.79 8.66 12.25
C ASN A 107 -29.72 7.66 12.68
N LEU A 108 -30.12 6.51 13.25
CA LEU A 108 -29.24 5.39 13.56
C LEU A 108 -28.58 4.81 12.29
N TYR A 109 -29.36 4.55 11.25
CA TYR A 109 -28.81 4.02 10.00
C TYR A 109 -27.89 5.04 9.32
N LEU A 110 -28.25 6.32 9.36
CA LEU A 110 -27.43 7.37 8.75
C LEU A 110 -26.09 7.56 9.49
N SER A 111 -26.11 7.61 10.83
CA SER A 111 -24.87 7.71 11.62
C SER A 111 -24.02 6.43 11.54
N GLY A 112 -24.64 5.25 11.53
CA GLY A 112 -23.96 3.97 11.33
C GLY A 112 -23.29 3.88 9.96
N ALA A 113 -23.96 4.32 8.89
CA ALA A 113 -23.40 4.37 7.56
C ALA A 113 -22.16 5.28 7.51
N ILE A 114 -22.20 6.47 8.12
CA ILE A 114 -21.06 7.39 8.15
C ILE A 114 -19.84 6.79 8.84
N LEU A 115 -20.05 6.12 9.98
CA LEU A 115 -18.98 5.43 10.70
C LEU A 115 -18.39 4.28 9.88
N TYR A 116 -19.25 3.49 9.25
CA TYR A 116 -18.83 2.42 8.35
C TYR A 116 -17.98 2.95 7.19
N LEU A 117 -18.42 4.03 6.54
CA LEU A 117 -17.69 4.62 5.42
C LEU A 117 -16.37 5.22 5.84
N GLN A 118 -16.30 5.82 7.03
CA GLN A 118 -15.04 6.33 7.57
C GLN A 118 -14.00 5.20 7.73
N MET A 119 -14.44 4.04 8.24
CA MET A 119 -13.59 2.86 8.35
C MET A 119 -13.19 2.31 6.98
N ALA A 120 -14.14 2.22 6.05
CA ALA A 120 -13.90 1.72 4.70
C ALA A 120 -12.89 2.60 3.94
N ILE A 121 -13.01 3.93 4.03
CA ILE A 121 -12.06 4.87 3.45
C ILE A 121 -10.65 4.63 4.01
N ALA A 122 -10.51 4.49 5.33
CA ALA A 122 -9.22 4.22 5.95
C ALA A 122 -8.58 2.92 5.42
N THR A 123 -9.36 1.84 5.33
CA THR A 123 -8.90 0.55 4.78
C THR A 123 -8.48 0.67 3.32
N VAL A 124 -9.30 1.31 2.47
CA VAL A 124 -8.98 1.46 1.05
C VAL A 124 -7.73 2.32 0.86
N ILE A 125 -7.54 3.40 1.64
CA ILE A 125 -6.30 4.20 1.61
C ILE A 125 -5.09 3.32 1.92
N THR A 126 -5.15 2.47 2.95
CA THR A 126 -4.05 1.56 3.28
C THR A 126 -3.75 0.57 2.16
N ILE A 127 -4.79 0.01 1.53
CA ILE A 127 -4.63 -0.93 0.40
C ILE A 127 -3.98 -0.23 -0.79
N VAL A 128 -4.48 0.96 -1.18
CA VAL A 128 -3.93 1.73 -2.30
C VAL A 128 -2.47 2.10 -2.03
N ARG A 129 -2.12 2.48 -0.81
CA ARG A 129 -0.72 2.75 -0.42
C ARG A 129 0.18 1.53 -0.61
N LYS A 130 -0.25 0.36 -0.14
CA LYS A 130 0.51 -0.89 -0.30
C LYS A 130 0.68 -1.25 -1.78
N LEU A 131 -0.37 -1.06 -2.58
CA LEU A 131 -0.35 -1.33 -4.01
C LEU A 131 0.67 -0.43 -4.71
N VAL A 132 0.63 0.89 -4.46
CA VAL A 132 1.59 1.85 -5.05
C VAL A 132 3.03 1.51 -4.66
N GLN A 133 3.29 1.16 -3.41
CA GLN A 133 4.62 0.76 -2.96
C GLN A 133 5.12 -0.52 -3.64
N LYS A 134 4.28 -1.55 -3.70
CA LYS A 134 4.62 -2.82 -4.34
C LYS A 134 4.87 -2.69 -5.83
N GLU A 135 4.10 -1.84 -6.50
CA GLU A 135 4.28 -1.59 -7.93
C GLU A 135 5.54 -0.75 -8.21
N ALA A 136 5.92 0.15 -7.29
CA ALA A 136 7.20 0.86 -7.36
C ALA A 136 8.39 -0.08 -7.13
N GLU A 137 8.31 -1.01 -6.17
CA GLU A 137 9.30 -2.07 -5.97
C GLU A 137 9.42 -2.97 -7.20
N TYR A 138 8.28 -3.40 -7.76
CA TYR A 138 8.25 -4.25 -8.96
C TYR A 138 8.94 -3.57 -10.14
N ARG A 139 8.66 -2.28 -10.41
CA ARG A 139 9.34 -1.56 -11.49
C ARG A 139 10.84 -1.41 -11.27
N LYS A 140 11.29 -1.19 -10.03
CA LYS A 140 12.73 -1.13 -9.72
C LYS A 140 13.39 -2.49 -9.98
N LEU A 141 12.74 -3.58 -9.58
CA LEU A 141 13.25 -4.93 -9.83
C LEU A 141 13.32 -5.22 -11.33
N VAL A 142 12.27 -4.93 -12.11
CA VAL A 142 12.29 -5.11 -13.57
C VAL A 142 13.38 -4.28 -14.23
N LEU A 143 13.59 -3.03 -13.80
CA LEU A 143 14.65 -2.18 -14.33
C LEU A 143 16.05 -2.74 -14.01
N ASN A 144 16.24 -3.21 -12.77
CA ASN A 144 17.49 -3.82 -12.33
C ASN A 144 17.73 -5.19 -13.00
N SER A 145 16.68 -5.96 -13.28
CA SER A 145 16.78 -7.21 -14.04
C SER A 145 17.18 -6.94 -15.48
N ALA A 146 16.62 -5.91 -16.11
CA ALA A 146 17.01 -5.50 -17.45
C ALA A 146 18.48 -5.01 -17.50
N SER A 147 18.94 -4.25 -16.50
CA SER A 147 20.35 -3.88 -16.42
C SER A 147 21.26 -5.07 -16.12
N THR A 148 20.79 -6.05 -15.33
CA THR A 148 21.56 -7.30 -15.09
C THR A 148 21.70 -8.11 -16.38
N GLU A 149 20.67 -8.16 -17.24
CA GLU A 149 20.75 -8.83 -18.55
C GLU A 149 21.70 -8.11 -19.54
N GLU A 150 21.82 -6.78 -19.45
CA GLU A 150 22.81 -6.01 -20.20
C GLU A 150 24.23 -6.23 -19.66
N ASP A 151 24.41 -6.17 -18.34
CA ASP A 151 25.68 -6.44 -17.66
C ASP A 151 26.16 -7.88 -17.92
N ASP A 152 25.25 -8.87 -17.91
CA ASP A 152 25.58 -10.27 -18.19
C ASP A 152 26.10 -10.47 -19.62
N LYS A 153 25.57 -9.72 -20.60
CA LYS A 153 26.08 -9.76 -21.99
C LYS A 153 27.46 -9.16 -22.08
N GLU A 154 27.69 -7.99 -21.47
CA GLU A 154 29.01 -7.36 -21.45
C GLU A 154 30.06 -8.24 -20.75
N ILE A 155 29.70 -8.91 -19.65
CA ILE A 155 30.57 -9.85 -18.95
C ILE A 155 30.94 -11.05 -19.84
N THR A 156 30.01 -11.57 -20.65
CA THR A 156 30.32 -12.68 -21.57
C THR A 156 31.27 -12.27 -22.69
N GLU A 157 31.10 -11.07 -23.26
CA GLU A 157 32.01 -10.53 -24.28
C GLU A 157 33.41 -10.27 -23.72
N LEU A 158 33.50 -9.67 -22.52
CA LEU A 158 34.75 -9.44 -21.81
C LEU A 158 35.49 -10.74 -21.50
N LYS A 159 34.77 -11.80 -21.09
CA LYS A 159 35.37 -13.13 -20.86
C LYS A 159 35.95 -13.74 -22.13
N HIS A 160 35.22 -13.65 -23.25
CA HIS A 160 35.72 -14.13 -24.54
C HIS A 160 36.96 -13.34 -25.00
N LEU A 161 36.98 -12.02 -24.79
CA LEU A 161 38.13 -11.19 -25.14
C LEU A 161 39.37 -11.56 -24.31
N ILE A 162 39.20 -11.85 -23.02
CA ILE A 162 40.28 -12.31 -22.14
C ILE A 162 40.83 -13.66 -22.64
N GLU A 163 39.96 -14.60 -23.03
CA GLU A 163 40.38 -15.90 -23.55
C GLU A 163 41.19 -15.77 -24.85
N VAL A 164 40.73 -14.95 -25.79
CA VAL A 164 41.47 -14.65 -27.03
C VAL A 164 42.84 -14.01 -26.72
N LYS A 165 42.88 -13.03 -25.82
CA LYS A 165 44.13 -12.37 -25.41
C LYS A 165 45.10 -13.36 -24.75
N GLN A 166 44.60 -14.33 -23.99
CA GLN A 166 45.43 -15.35 -23.36
C GLN A 166 46.04 -16.30 -24.40
N LEU A 167 45.28 -16.70 -25.41
CA LEU A 167 45.77 -17.51 -26.53
C LEU A 167 46.83 -16.77 -27.36
N ASP A 168 46.65 -15.47 -27.60
CA ASP A 168 47.64 -14.62 -28.27
C ASP A 168 48.94 -14.56 -27.46
N ILE A 169 48.86 -14.36 -26.15
CA ILE A 169 50.04 -14.33 -25.27
C ILE A 169 50.79 -15.67 -25.32
N ASP A 170 50.09 -16.79 -25.30
CA ASP A 170 50.73 -18.12 -25.38
C ASP A 170 51.36 -18.37 -26.75
N THR A 171 50.73 -17.88 -27.82
CA THR A 171 51.28 -17.95 -29.17
C THR A 171 52.53 -17.09 -29.29
N LEU A 172 52.50 -15.86 -28.78
CA LEU A 172 53.66 -14.97 -28.75
C LEU A 172 54.79 -15.56 -27.90
N LYS A 173 54.50 -16.18 -26.75
CA LYS A 173 55.50 -16.92 -25.96
C LYS A 173 56.13 -18.06 -26.74
N LYS A 174 55.35 -18.83 -27.50
CA LYS A 174 55.87 -19.89 -28.38
C LYS A 174 56.74 -19.32 -29.49
N GLN A 175 56.34 -18.21 -30.11
CA GLN A 175 57.12 -17.52 -31.14
C GLN A 175 58.46 -17.00 -30.58
N ILE A 176 58.44 -16.34 -29.42
CA ILE A 176 59.65 -15.87 -28.73
C ILE A 176 60.57 -17.05 -28.40
N LYS A 177 60.03 -18.15 -27.87
CA LYS A 177 60.82 -19.36 -27.58
C LYS A 177 61.43 -19.98 -28.83
N GLY A 178 60.69 -20.00 -29.94
CA GLY A 178 61.19 -20.45 -31.25
C GLY A 178 62.30 -19.54 -31.79
N LEU A 179 62.12 -18.22 -31.70
CA LEU A 179 63.12 -17.22 -32.06
C LEU A 179 64.38 -17.34 -31.21
N GLN A 180 64.24 -17.52 -29.89
CA GLN A 180 65.37 -17.66 -28.97
C GLN A 180 66.16 -18.95 -29.25
N SER A 181 65.47 -20.07 -29.48
CA SER A 181 66.13 -21.32 -29.88
C SER A 181 66.85 -21.21 -31.22
N ALA A 182 66.29 -20.48 -32.19
CA ALA A 182 66.95 -20.23 -33.47
C ALA A 182 68.18 -19.33 -33.32
N TYR A 183 68.08 -18.29 -32.49
CA TYR A 183 69.19 -17.39 -32.16
C TYR A 183 70.33 -18.14 -31.46
N ASP A 184 70.03 -18.96 -30.46
CA ASP A 184 71.00 -19.80 -29.74
C ASP A 184 71.68 -20.81 -30.68
N SER A 185 70.97 -21.31 -31.70
CA SER A 185 71.53 -22.22 -32.72
C SER A 185 72.46 -21.53 -33.73
N LEU A 186 72.26 -20.21 -33.94
CA LEU A 186 73.05 -19.38 -34.86
C LEU A 186 74.25 -18.70 -34.17
N SER A 187 74.29 -18.71 -32.83
CA SER A 187 75.39 -18.19 -32.04
C SER A 187 76.37 -19.32 -31.68
N PRO A 188 77.60 -19.36 -32.22
CA PRO A 188 78.59 -20.33 -31.77
C PRO A 188 78.96 -20.01 -30.32
N GLU A 189 78.81 -20.97 -29.40
CA GLU A 189 79.27 -20.78 -28.03
C GLU A 189 80.77 -20.46 -27.99
N PRO A 190 81.23 -19.50 -27.16
CA PRO A 190 82.64 -19.36 -26.87
C PRO A 190 83.09 -20.60 -26.07
N ASN A 191 83.80 -21.46 -26.78
CA ASN A 191 84.52 -22.64 -26.32
C ASN A 191 85.04 -22.51 -24.87
N THR A 192 84.33 -23.08 -23.89
CA THR A 192 84.89 -23.35 -22.56
C THR A 192 85.74 -24.61 -22.62
N THR A 193 86.96 -24.48 -23.11
CA THR A 193 88.08 -25.37 -22.79
C THR A 193 89.22 -24.45 -22.37
N ASN A 194 89.69 -24.45 -21.12
CA ASN A 194 90.56 -25.51 -20.65
C ASN A 194 90.68 -25.50 -19.11
N LYS A 195 90.53 -26.66 -18.49
CA LYS A 195 90.88 -26.94 -17.08
C LYS A 195 92.02 -27.95 -17.09
N LYS A 196 93.20 -27.51 -16.60
CA LYS A 196 94.35 -28.27 -16.05
C LYS A 196 94.90 -29.48 -16.82
N SER A 197 96.19 -29.41 -17.17
CA SER A 197 97.19 -30.46 -16.92
C SER A 197 98.59 -29.98 -17.35
N ASP A 198 99.52 -30.04 -16.38
CA ASP A 198 101.00 -29.99 -16.41
C ASP A 198 101.75 -28.82 -17.08
#